data_AF-A0AAD7W056-F1
#
_entry.id   AF-A0AAD7W056-F1
#
_cell.length_a   1.000
_cell.length_b   1.000
_cell.length_c   1.000
_cell.angle_alpha   90.00
_cell.angle_beta   90.00
_cell.angle_gamma   90.00
#
_symmetry.space_group_name_H-M   'P 1'
#
loop_
_entity.id
_entity.type
_entity.pdbx_description
1 polymer ?
#
loop_
_entity_poly.entity_id
_entity_poly.type
_entity_poly.pdbx_seq_one_letter_code
_entity_poly.pdbx_strand_id
1 'polypeptide(L)'
;MFAHIAYSVQHLHHKRAVVVATDTDVIMMCIYYITHTDGLQELWVKKMDIYLPAHAIADALAVKYDVEAADLSSMLLSTYILTGCDTVSYLYRRGKKHAYKTAVDHLEDLLPLCRYGDPGESLDVKEDVVTAARQYMVSLYERSDFSGHLDALRAHLFGNIKGDMRCLPPTEDAFQFHLRRTLHQLVVCK
;
A
#
# COMPACT_ATOMS: atom_id res chain seq x y z
N MET A 1 -11.38 1.10 -15.87
CA MET A 1 -11.36 -0.38 -15.83
C MET A 1 -12.14 -0.93 -14.65
N PHE A 2 -11.75 -0.67 -13.41
CA PHE A 2 -12.45 -1.20 -12.23
C PHE A 2 -13.90 -0.72 -12.08
N ALA A 3 -14.21 0.51 -12.49
CA ALA A 3 -15.60 0.97 -12.59
C ALA A 3 -16.47 0.08 -13.51
N HIS A 4 -15.93 -0.47 -14.60
CA HIS A 4 -16.67 -1.40 -15.46
C HIS A 4 -16.87 -2.76 -14.79
N ILE A 5 -15.89 -3.22 -14.01
CA ILE A 5 -16.01 -4.45 -13.21
C ILE A 5 -17.09 -4.26 -12.16
N ALA A 6 -17.04 -3.18 -11.39
CA ALA A 6 -18.06 -2.84 -10.39
C ALA A 6 -19.46 -2.80 -11.00
N TYR A 7 -19.64 -2.09 -12.13
CA TYR A 7 -20.90 -2.06 -12.86
C TYR A 7 -21.38 -3.46 -13.27
N SER A 8 -20.48 -4.28 -13.82
CA SER A 8 -20.77 -5.65 -14.26
C SER A 8 -21.19 -6.56 -13.10
N VAL A 9 -20.59 -6.40 -11.93
CA VAL A 9 -20.95 -7.16 -10.73
C VAL A 9 -22.29 -6.69 -10.17
N GLN A 10 -22.45 -5.38 -9.99
CA GLN A 10 -23.62 -4.81 -9.31
C GLN A 10 -24.89 -4.86 -10.15
N HIS A 11 -24.80 -4.63 -11.46
CA HIS A 11 -25.97 -4.52 -12.34
C HIS A 11 -26.19 -5.73 -13.23
N LEU A 12 -25.13 -6.47 -13.58
CA LEU A 12 -25.21 -7.65 -14.45
C LEU A 12 -25.00 -8.97 -13.69
N HIS A 13 -24.75 -8.89 -12.37
CA HIS A 13 -24.55 -10.05 -11.48
C HIS A 13 -23.41 -10.98 -11.94
N HIS A 14 -22.42 -10.44 -12.65
CA HIS A 14 -21.22 -11.18 -12.99
C HIS A 14 -20.37 -11.40 -11.74
N LYS A 15 -19.94 -12.65 -11.51
CA LYS A 15 -19.14 -13.05 -10.35
C LYS A 15 -17.66 -13.22 -10.65
N ARG A 16 -17.31 -13.17 -11.94
CA ARG A 16 -15.96 -13.38 -12.45
C ARG A 16 -15.58 -12.27 -13.41
N ALA A 17 -14.38 -11.74 -13.25
CA ALA A 17 -13.78 -10.79 -14.17
C ALA A 17 -12.34 -11.18 -14.53
N VAL A 18 -11.94 -10.86 -15.76
CA VAL A 18 -10.58 -11.02 -16.24
C VAL A 18 -10.08 -9.66 -16.72
N VAL A 19 -8.98 -9.21 -16.13
CA VAL A 19 -8.26 -8.00 -16.51
C VAL A 19 -7.05 -8.39 -17.33
N VAL A 20 -6.93 -7.88 -18.55
CA VAL A 20 -5.75 -8.09 -19.39
C VAL A 20 -4.78 -6.93 -19.14
N ALA A 21 -3.67 -7.21 -18.45
CA ALA A 21 -2.67 -6.20 -18.12
C ALA A 21 -1.29 -6.82 -17.94
N THR A 22 -0.25 -6.06 -18.29
CA THR A 22 1.16 -6.41 -18.06
C THR A 22 1.76 -5.71 -16.85
N ASP A 23 1.09 -4.64 -16.39
CA ASP A 23 1.53 -3.72 -15.36
C ASP A 23 1.28 -4.26 -13.94
N THR A 24 2.25 -4.03 -13.05
CA THR A 24 2.18 -4.43 -11.65
C THR A 24 1.20 -3.57 -10.86
N ASP A 25 1.04 -2.29 -11.21
CA ASP A 25 0.07 -1.40 -10.57
C ASP A 25 -1.35 -1.98 -10.68
N VAL A 26 -1.67 -2.57 -11.84
CA VAL A 26 -2.95 -3.24 -12.08
C VAL A 26 -3.11 -4.49 -11.23
N ILE A 27 -2.05 -5.26 -11.00
CA ILE A 27 -2.10 -6.45 -10.13
C ILE A 27 -2.42 -6.04 -8.69
N MET A 28 -1.77 -4.99 -8.19
CA MET A 28 -2.04 -4.48 -6.83
C MET A 28 -3.48 -3.98 -6.68
N MET A 29 -3.98 -3.24 -7.67
CA MET A 29 -5.39 -2.84 -7.68
C MET A 29 -6.33 -4.05 -7.75
N CYS A 30 -6.05 -5.08 -8.56
CA CYS A 30 -6.89 -6.28 -8.58
C CYS A 30 -6.95 -6.99 -7.22
N ILE A 31 -5.85 -7.03 -6.46
CA ILE A 31 -5.85 -7.60 -5.10
C ILE A 31 -6.71 -6.76 -4.15
N TYR A 32 -6.76 -5.43 -4.31
CA TYR A 32 -7.65 -4.56 -3.55
C TYR A 32 -9.12 -4.74 -3.96
N TYR A 33 -9.45 -4.69 -5.25
CA TYR A 33 -10.84 -4.70 -5.70
C TYR A 33 -11.55 -6.04 -5.48
N ILE A 34 -10.84 -7.16 -5.43
CA ILE A 34 -11.47 -8.46 -5.16
C ILE A 34 -12.01 -8.58 -3.74
N THR A 35 -11.43 -7.86 -2.78
CA THR A 35 -11.87 -7.84 -1.38
C THR A 35 -12.82 -6.69 -1.06
N HIS A 36 -12.90 -5.68 -1.95
CA HIS A 36 -13.72 -4.46 -1.76
C HIS A 36 -14.88 -4.34 -2.76
N THR A 37 -15.12 -5.34 -3.61
CA THR A 37 -16.26 -5.38 -4.54
C THR A 37 -17.22 -6.48 -4.16
N ASP A 38 -18.29 -6.12 -3.44
CA ASP A 38 -19.33 -7.06 -3.05
C ASP A 38 -19.90 -7.82 -4.24
N GLY A 39 -19.96 -9.16 -4.12
CA GLY A 39 -20.48 -10.06 -5.14
C GLY A 39 -19.47 -10.53 -6.19
N LEU A 40 -18.27 -9.93 -6.25
CA LEU A 40 -17.18 -10.42 -7.09
C LEU A 40 -16.49 -11.61 -6.38
N GLN A 41 -16.49 -12.78 -7.01
CA GLN A 41 -15.92 -14.00 -6.44
C GLN A 41 -14.55 -14.33 -7.02
N GLU A 42 -14.34 -14.02 -8.30
CA GLU A 42 -13.09 -14.32 -8.98
C GLU A 42 -12.61 -13.13 -9.81
N LEU A 43 -11.43 -12.63 -9.48
CA LEU A 43 -10.71 -11.67 -10.31
C LEU A 43 -9.39 -12.28 -10.76
N TRP A 44 -9.16 -12.24 -12.08
CA TRP A 44 -7.98 -12.78 -12.73
C TRP A 44 -7.23 -11.67 -13.45
N VAL A 45 -5.90 -11.68 -13.38
CA VAL A 45 -5.04 -10.85 -14.23
C VAL A 45 -4.41 -11.73 -15.30
N LYS A 46 -4.76 -11.49 -16.56
CA LYS A 46 -4.12 -12.13 -17.71
C LYS A 46 -2.91 -11.31 -18.14
N LYS A 47 -1.72 -11.90 -18.00
CA LYS A 47 -0.45 -11.38 -18.51
C LYS A 47 0.11 -12.36 -19.53
N MET A 48 0.11 -11.97 -20.80
CA MET A 48 0.44 -12.87 -21.92
C MET A 48 -0.46 -14.12 -21.87
N ASP A 49 0.12 -15.31 -21.72
CA ASP A 49 -0.60 -16.59 -21.63
C ASP A 49 -0.77 -17.09 -20.18
N ILE A 50 -0.43 -16.27 -19.19
CA ILE A 50 -0.54 -16.61 -17.76
C ILE A 50 -1.74 -15.89 -17.15
N TYR A 51 -2.52 -16.62 -16.37
CA TYR A 51 -3.61 -16.08 -15.54
C TYR A 51 -3.20 -16.10 -14.07
N LEU A 52 -3.16 -14.92 -13.46
CA LEU A 52 -2.87 -14.75 -12.04
C LEU A 52 -4.20 -14.59 -11.27
N PRO A 53 -4.53 -15.47 -10.32
CA PRO A 53 -5.76 -15.38 -9.53
C PRO A 53 -5.60 -14.36 -8.38
N ALA A 54 -6.09 -13.13 -8.56
CA ALA A 54 -6.00 -12.12 -7.51
C ALA A 54 -6.77 -12.52 -6.23
N HIS A 55 -7.94 -13.16 -6.39
CA HIS A 55 -8.73 -13.75 -5.30
C HIS A 55 -7.92 -14.74 -4.47
N ALA A 56 -7.33 -15.76 -5.10
CA ALA A 56 -6.56 -16.77 -4.39
C ALA A 56 -5.26 -16.21 -3.76
N ILE A 57 -4.65 -15.19 -4.36
CA ILE A 57 -3.50 -14.50 -3.77
C ILE A 57 -3.91 -13.75 -2.50
N ALA A 58 -5.02 -12.99 -2.53
CA ALA A 58 -5.54 -12.28 -1.37
C ALA A 58 -5.86 -13.26 -0.23
N ASP A 59 -6.60 -14.33 -0.51
CA ASP A 59 -6.97 -15.36 0.47
C ASP A 59 -5.73 -16.05 1.07
N ALA A 60 -4.78 -16.47 0.23
CA ALA A 60 -3.58 -17.17 0.70
C ALA A 60 -2.71 -16.28 1.59
N LEU A 61 -2.61 -14.98 1.28
CA LEU A 61 -1.86 -14.04 2.10
C LEU A 61 -2.62 -13.70 3.40
N ALA A 62 -3.94 -13.56 3.35
CA ALA A 62 -4.79 -13.34 4.52
C ALA A 62 -4.65 -14.48 5.53
N VAL A 63 -4.77 -15.73 5.07
CA VAL A 63 -4.56 -16.94 5.88
C VAL A 63 -3.14 -17.02 6.42
N LYS A 64 -2.13 -16.69 5.60
CA LYS A 64 -0.73 -16.76 6.01
C LYS A 64 -0.39 -15.80 7.15
N TYR A 65 -0.96 -14.60 7.12
CA TYR A 65 -0.66 -13.54 8.08
C TYR A 65 -1.70 -13.43 9.20
N ASP A 66 -2.77 -14.23 9.16
CA ASP A 66 -3.88 -14.22 10.12
C ASP A 66 -4.53 -12.82 10.22
N VAL A 67 -4.88 -12.26 9.06
CA VAL A 67 -5.46 -10.92 8.90
C VAL A 67 -6.65 -10.99 7.95
N GLU A 68 -7.68 -10.18 8.20
CA GLU A 68 -8.81 -10.01 7.28
C GLU A 68 -8.35 -9.60 5.87
N ALA A 69 -8.90 -10.23 4.84
CA ALA A 69 -8.47 -10.02 3.46
C ALA A 69 -8.61 -8.55 3.01
N ALA A 70 -9.66 -7.86 3.48
CA ALA A 70 -9.86 -6.44 3.23
C ALA A 70 -8.71 -5.59 3.79
N ASP A 71 -8.41 -5.69 5.09
CA ASP A 71 -7.33 -4.94 5.74
C ASP A 71 -5.96 -5.27 5.13
N LEU A 72 -5.70 -6.54 4.84
CA LEU A 72 -4.48 -6.97 4.18
C LEU A 72 -4.33 -6.33 2.79
N SER A 73 -5.36 -6.41 1.94
CA SER A 73 -5.30 -5.85 0.59
C SER A 73 -5.15 -4.33 0.59
N SER A 74 -5.80 -3.63 1.53
CA SER A 74 -5.62 -2.20 1.78
C SER A 74 -4.21 -1.86 2.24
N MET A 75 -3.63 -2.66 3.13
CA MET A 75 -2.22 -2.52 3.55
C MET A 75 -1.25 -2.76 2.39
N LEU A 76 -1.49 -3.77 1.56
CA LEU A 76 -0.66 -4.06 0.39
C LEU A 76 -0.67 -2.89 -0.61
N LEU A 77 -1.85 -2.35 -0.94
CA LEU A 77 -1.98 -1.20 -1.84
C LEU A 77 -1.34 0.07 -1.26
N SER A 78 -1.61 0.37 0.01
CA SER A 78 -1.07 1.55 0.70
C SER A 78 0.44 1.51 0.82
N THR A 79 0.98 0.35 1.22
CA THR A 79 2.42 0.12 1.28
C THR A 79 3.06 0.18 -0.11
N TYR A 80 2.40 -0.37 -1.13
CA TYR A 80 2.88 -0.32 -2.50
C TYR A 80 3.05 1.12 -2.98
N ILE A 81 2.02 1.95 -2.81
CA ILE A 81 2.06 3.35 -3.23
C ILE A 81 3.06 4.14 -2.38
N LEU A 82 3.03 3.99 -1.04
CA LEU A 82 3.90 4.73 -0.12
C LEU A 82 5.38 4.45 -0.34
N THR A 83 5.75 3.24 -0.75
CA THR A 83 7.14 2.88 -1.03
C THR A 83 7.55 3.11 -2.50
N GLY A 84 6.64 3.66 -3.30
CA GLY A 84 6.88 4.15 -4.65
C GLY A 84 6.20 3.33 -5.76
N CYS A 85 5.53 4.01 -6.68
CA CYS A 85 4.95 3.49 -7.91
C CYS A 85 5.24 4.48 -9.05
N ASP A 86 4.60 4.37 -10.21
CA ASP A 86 4.87 5.27 -11.34
C ASP A 86 4.62 6.75 -11.01
N THR A 87 3.69 7.05 -10.10
CA THR A 87 3.31 8.43 -9.73
C THR A 87 3.90 8.90 -8.40
N VAL A 88 4.53 8.01 -7.63
CA VAL A 88 5.08 8.29 -6.29
C VAL A 88 6.53 7.84 -6.24
N SER A 89 7.43 8.70 -5.78
CA SER A 89 8.88 8.40 -5.73
C SER A 89 9.18 7.14 -4.90
N TYR A 90 10.31 6.48 -5.16
CA TYR A 90 10.70 5.30 -4.39
C TYR A 90 11.71 5.65 -3.30
N LEU A 91 11.75 4.80 -2.26
CA LEU A 91 12.72 4.90 -1.17
C LEU A 91 14.02 4.18 -1.55
N TYR A 92 15.15 4.87 -1.49
CA TYR A 92 16.43 4.32 -1.94
C TYR A 92 16.81 3.04 -1.17
N ARG A 93 17.00 1.93 -1.91
CA ARG A 93 17.33 0.59 -1.38
C ARG A 93 16.35 0.01 -0.36
N ARG A 94 15.12 0.53 -0.27
CA ARG A 94 14.04 -0.08 0.53
C ARG A 94 13.11 -0.88 -0.38
N GLY A 95 13.41 -2.17 -0.52
CA GLY A 95 12.66 -3.05 -1.42
C GLY A 95 11.28 -3.43 -0.88
N LYS A 96 10.32 -3.68 -1.80
CA LYS A 96 8.92 -4.04 -1.49
C LYS A 96 8.78 -5.22 -0.54
N LYS A 97 9.65 -6.23 -0.65
CA LYS A 97 9.62 -7.41 0.24
C LYS A 97 9.80 -7.04 1.71
N HIS A 98 10.78 -6.18 2.01
CA HIS A 98 11.02 -5.71 3.37
C HIS A 98 9.90 -4.78 3.83
N ALA A 99 9.43 -3.90 2.93
CA ALA A 99 8.30 -3.02 3.18
C ALA A 99 7.03 -3.77 3.60
N TYR A 100 6.61 -4.78 2.82
CA TYR A 100 5.43 -5.57 3.16
C TYR A 100 5.57 -6.36 4.45
N LYS A 101 6.76 -6.92 4.73
CA LYS A 101 7.00 -7.58 6.02
C LYS A 101 6.80 -6.59 7.17
N THR A 102 7.41 -5.41 7.07
CA THR A 102 7.31 -4.34 8.08
C THR A 102 5.86 -3.87 8.23
N ALA A 103 5.11 -3.76 7.13
CA ALA A 103 3.73 -3.31 7.15
C ALA A 103 2.80 -4.34 7.81
N VAL A 104 3.05 -5.64 7.62
CA VAL A 104 2.33 -6.70 8.33
C VAL A 104 2.66 -6.67 9.82
N ASP A 105 3.94 -6.55 10.18
CA ASP A 105 4.38 -6.51 11.58
C ASP A 105 3.80 -5.30 12.36
N HIS A 106 3.34 -4.25 11.64
CA HIS A 106 2.78 -3.00 12.18
C HIS A 106 1.39 -2.69 11.62
N LEU A 107 0.60 -3.72 11.26
CA LEU A 107 -0.66 -3.50 10.55
C LEU A 107 -1.63 -2.60 11.31
N GLU A 108 -1.83 -2.85 12.60
CA GLU A 108 -2.77 -2.09 13.44
C GLU A 108 -2.44 -0.59 13.45
N ASP A 109 -1.15 -0.25 13.60
CA ASP A 109 -0.66 1.13 13.57
C ASP A 109 -0.84 1.77 12.18
N LEU A 110 -0.85 0.96 11.12
CA LEU A 110 -0.95 1.42 9.74
C LEU A 110 -2.41 1.58 9.26
N LEU A 111 -3.39 1.01 9.97
CA LEU A 111 -4.81 1.04 9.58
C LEU A 111 -5.35 2.43 9.23
N PRO A 112 -5.01 3.53 9.95
CA PRO A 112 -5.46 4.86 9.56
C PRO A 112 -5.03 5.26 8.14
N LEU A 113 -3.79 4.94 7.75
CA LEU A 113 -3.33 5.14 6.38
C LEU A 113 -4.03 4.17 5.42
N CYS A 114 -4.16 2.90 5.80
CA CYS A 114 -4.77 1.87 4.96
C CYS A 114 -6.22 2.17 4.61
N ARG A 115 -6.95 2.90 5.45
CA ARG A 115 -8.36 3.28 5.25
C ARG A 115 -8.54 4.62 4.53
N TYR A 116 -7.47 5.41 4.38
CA TYR A 116 -7.55 6.68 3.67
C TYR A 116 -7.97 6.47 2.21
N GLY A 117 -8.98 7.22 1.78
CA GLY A 117 -9.56 7.12 0.44
C GLY A 117 -10.58 6.00 0.25
N ASP A 118 -10.98 5.29 1.32
CA ASP A 118 -12.07 4.32 1.22
C ASP A 118 -13.41 5.01 0.86
N PRO A 119 -14.31 4.35 0.11
CA PRO A 119 -15.59 4.94 -0.27
C PRO A 119 -16.42 5.41 0.93
N GLY A 120 -16.84 6.68 0.92
CA GLY A 120 -17.67 7.27 1.97
C GLY A 120 -16.91 7.89 3.14
N GLU A 121 -15.58 7.73 3.21
CA GLU A 121 -14.74 8.39 4.22
C GLU A 121 -14.39 9.83 3.84
N SER A 122 -14.06 10.66 4.85
CA SER A 122 -13.55 12.01 4.60
C SER A 122 -12.15 11.96 3.98
N LEU A 123 -11.90 12.84 3.01
CA LEU A 123 -10.59 13.05 2.40
C LEU A 123 -9.74 14.09 3.16
N ASP A 124 -10.20 14.55 4.32
CA ASP A 124 -9.39 15.41 5.19
C ASP A 124 -8.21 14.61 5.74
N VAL A 125 -7.00 15.15 5.55
CA VAL A 125 -5.78 14.51 6.07
C VAL A 125 -5.70 14.74 7.57
N LYS A 126 -6.14 13.73 8.33
CA LYS A 126 -6.09 13.70 9.80
C LYS A 126 -4.66 13.36 10.29
N GLU A 127 -4.34 13.78 11.51
CA GLU A 127 -3.00 13.59 12.10
C GLU A 127 -2.67 12.11 12.36
N ASP A 128 -3.67 11.26 12.57
CA ASP A 128 -3.50 9.81 12.73
C ASP A 128 -2.98 9.14 11.43
N VAL A 129 -3.48 9.56 10.26
CA VAL A 129 -2.98 9.12 8.94
C VAL A 129 -1.51 9.50 8.76
N VAL A 130 -1.17 10.75 9.09
CA VAL A 130 0.21 11.25 9.01
C VAL A 130 1.13 10.51 9.98
N THR A 131 0.65 10.28 11.20
CA THR A 131 1.38 9.55 12.25
C THR A 131 1.62 8.09 11.87
N ALA A 132 0.59 7.39 11.38
CA ALA A 132 0.68 6.01 10.89
C ALA A 132 1.73 5.89 9.78
N ALA A 133 1.65 6.76 8.76
CA ALA A 133 2.63 6.77 7.67
C ALA A 133 4.05 7.09 8.14
N ARG A 134 4.20 8.00 9.12
CA ARG A 134 5.51 8.39 9.68
C ARG A 134 6.13 7.25 10.48
N GLN A 135 5.37 6.61 11.37
CA GLN A 135 5.83 5.48 12.17
C GLN A 135 6.26 4.32 11.28
N TYR A 136 5.46 4.01 10.26
CA TYR A 136 5.85 3.02 9.27
C TYR A 136 7.12 3.41 8.52
N MET A 137 7.26 4.68 8.12
CA MET A 137 8.49 5.18 7.49
C MET A 137 9.71 5.02 8.41
N VAL A 138 9.57 5.27 9.72
CA VAL A 138 10.63 5.03 10.71
C VAL A 138 11.00 3.54 10.78
N SER A 139 10.01 2.64 10.84
CA SER A 139 10.24 1.19 10.92
C SER A 139 10.98 0.64 9.70
N LEU A 140 10.83 1.22 8.51
CA LEU A 140 11.57 0.84 7.30
C LEU A 140 13.09 1.06 7.38
N TYR A 141 13.54 1.87 8.33
CA TYR A 141 14.96 2.14 8.57
C TYR A 141 15.48 1.36 9.78
N GLU A 142 14.80 0.25 10.11
CA GLU A 142 15.22 -0.78 11.09
C GLU A 142 15.41 -0.25 12.51
N ARG A 143 14.59 0.74 12.87
CA ARG A 143 14.60 1.38 14.20
C ARG A 143 13.19 1.51 14.74
N SER A 144 12.53 0.38 14.96
CA SER A 144 11.22 0.33 15.62
C SER A 144 11.25 0.81 17.08
N ASP A 145 12.45 0.88 17.68
CA ASP A 145 12.72 1.45 19.00
C ASP A 145 12.79 2.99 19.00
N PHE A 146 12.89 3.62 17.83
CA PHE A 146 13.05 5.06 17.72
C PHE A 146 11.70 5.77 17.82
N SER A 147 11.51 6.52 18.91
CA SER A 147 10.39 7.45 19.05
C SER A 147 10.83 8.84 18.60
N GLY A 148 10.15 9.41 17.59
CA GLY A 148 10.44 10.76 17.13
C GLY A 148 10.03 11.04 15.68
N HIS A 149 10.48 12.18 15.18
CA HIS A 149 10.26 12.62 13.80
C HIS A 149 11.38 12.15 12.87
N LEU A 150 11.16 12.21 11.56
CA LEU A 150 12.12 11.68 10.59
C LEU A 150 13.44 12.45 10.58
N ASP A 151 13.43 13.74 10.88
CA ASP A 151 14.65 14.54 11.01
C ASP A 151 15.52 14.09 12.18
N ALA A 152 14.91 13.74 13.32
CA ALA A 152 15.64 13.24 14.48
C ALA A 152 16.25 11.85 14.18
N LEU A 153 15.50 10.99 13.49
CA LEU A 153 16.02 9.70 13.02
C LEU A 153 17.17 9.91 12.03
N ARG A 154 17.00 10.84 11.09
CA ARG A 154 18.01 11.18 10.08
C ARG A 154 19.29 11.67 10.73
N ALA A 155 19.22 12.59 11.70
CA ALA A 155 20.37 13.08 12.45
C ALA A 155 21.08 11.96 13.22
N HIS A 156 20.31 11.09 13.88
CA HIS A 156 20.84 9.94 14.60
C HIS A 156 21.57 8.95 13.68
N LEU A 157 21.03 8.68 12.50
CA LEU A 157 21.64 7.79 11.51
C LEU A 157 22.84 8.45 10.80
N PHE A 158 22.81 9.76 10.60
CA PHE A 158 23.90 10.50 9.96
C PHE A 158 25.22 10.35 10.72
N GLY A 159 25.20 10.41 12.05
CA GLY A 159 26.40 10.21 12.87
C GLY A 159 27.03 8.82 12.77
N ASN A 160 26.24 7.81 12.35
CA ASN A 160 26.65 6.40 12.30
C ASN A 160 26.85 5.87 10.87
N ILE A 161 26.55 6.67 9.84
CA ILE A 161 26.57 6.17 8.47
C ILE A 161 28.01 6.07 7.94
N LYS A 162 28.42 4.85 7.59
CA LYS A 162 29.72 4.58 6.93
C LYS A 162 29.59 4.42 5.41
N GLY A 163 28.45 4.82 4.84
CA GLY A 163 28.08 4.52 3.46
C GLY A 163 27.32 5.64 2.78
N ASP A 164 26.52 5.27 1.78
CA ASP A 164 25.79 6.21 0.92
C ASP A 164 24.72 6.99 1.70
N MET A 165 24.83 8.32 1.73
CA MET A 165 23.87 9.21 2.40
C MET A 165 22.43 9.07 1.91
N ARG A 166 22.20 8.51 0.72
CA ARG A 166 20.86 8.20 0.21
C ARG A 166 20.15 7.10 1.00
N CYS A 167 20.88 6.31 1.80
CA CYS A 167 20.31 5.30 2.69
C CYS A 167 19.69 5.90 3.97
N LEU A 168 19.84 7.21 4.20
CA LEU A 168 19.18 7.92 5.30
C LEU A 168 17.69 8.09 5.00
N PRO A 169 16.82 8.18 6.03
CA PRO A 169 15.40 8.50 5.85
C PRO A 169 15.23 9.89 5.24
N PRO A 170 14.08 10.16 4.58
CA PRO A 170 13.77 11.50 4.11
C PRO A 170 13.76 12.50 5.28
N THR A 171 13.92 13.79 4.97
CA THR A 171 13.59 14.84 5.95
C THR A 171 12.09 14.86 6.19
N GLU A 172 11.63 15.50 7.27
CA GLU A 172 10.21 15.62 7.55
C GLU A 172 9.48 16.32 6.39
N ASP A 173 10.02 17.43 5.86
CA ASP A 173 9.43 18.14 4.71
C ASP A 173 9.30 17.24 3.46
N ALA A 174 10.36 16.49 3.13
CA ALA A 174 10.34 15.59 1.98
C ALA A 174 9.31 14.47 2.17
N PHE A 175 9.20 13.94 3.38
CA PHE A 175 8.17 12.97 3.74
C PHE A 175 6.76 13.55 3.60
N GLN A 176 6.51 14.78 4.05
CA GLN A 176 5.19 15.41 3.94
C GLN A 176 4.74 15.56 2.48
N PHE A 177 5.63 16.01 1.59
CA PHE A 177 5.31 16.09 0.15
C PHE A 177 5.12 14.72 -0.49
N HIS A 178 5.95 13.76 -0.10
CA HIS A 178 5.83 12.37 -0.55
C HIS A 178 4.50 11.76 -0.12
N LEU A 179 4.13 11.91 1.16
CA LEU A 179 2.86 11.45 1.72
C LEU A 179 1.67 12.08 0.99
N ARG A 180 1.69 13.38 0.71
CA ARG A 180 0.60 14.01 -0.06
C ARG A 180 0.40 13.38 -1.43
N ARG A 181 1.48 13.01 -2.12
CA ARG A 181 1.40 12.28 -3.41
C ARG A 181 0.85 10.87 -3.20
N THR A 182 1.29 10.18 -2.15
CA THR A 182 0.75 8.87 -1.77
C THR A 182 -0.75 8.92 -1.50
N LEU A 183 -1.21 9.86 -0.68
CA LEU A 183 -2.62 10.03 -0.32
C LEU A 183 -3.46 10.35 -1.55
N HIS A 184 -2.97 11.22 -2.44
CA HIS A 184 -3.65 11.49 -3.71
C HIS A 184 -3.77 10.22 -4.57
N GLN A 185 -2.68 9.45 -4.70
CA GLN A 185 -2.69 8.22 -5.49
C GLN A 185 -3.60 7.15 -4.88
N LEU A 186 -3.70 7.08 -3.54
CA LEU A 186 -4.64 6.17 -2.88
C LEU A 186 -6.08 6.47 -3.25
N VAL A 187 -6.48 7.74 -3.25
CA VAL A 187 -7.83 8.18 -3.66
C VAL A 187 -8.10 7.89 -5.14
N VAL A 188 -7.08 7.92 -5.99
CA VAL A 188 -7.25 7.58 -7.42
C VAL A 188 -7.39 6.07 -7.64
N CYS A 189 -6.75 5.24 -6.80
CA CYS A 189 -6.77 3.79 -6.93
C CYS A 189 -8.01 3.13 -6.30
N LYS A 190 -8.55 3.71 -5.23
CA LYS A 190 -9.72 3.22 -4.51
C LYS A 190 -11.02 3.76 -5.11
#